data_AF-A0A026VTB6-F1
#
_entry.id   AF-A0A026VTB6-F1
#
_cell.length_a   1.000
_cell.length_b   1.000
_cell.length_c   1.000
_cell.angle_alpha   90.00
_cell.angle_beta   90.00
_cell.angle_gamma   90.00
#
_symmetry.space_group_name_H-M   'P 1'
#
loop_
_entity.id
_entity.type
_entity.pdbx_description
1 polymer ?
#
loop_
_entity_poly.entity_id
_entity_poly.type
_entity_poly.pdbx_seq_one_letter_code
_entity_poly.pdbx_strand_id
1 'polypeptide(L)' 'MGDYTPKEIVDMLVVFGECFGNYCEAARLYRNRYPNRRHPNNTVIRRLKIRAKQGQLTRRHGKRDYNFDDVH' A
#
# COMPACT_ATOMS: atom_id res chain seq x y z
N MET A 1 -2.82 -8.88 3.85
CA MET A 1 -2.95 -7.54 3.24
C MET A 1 -2.44 -7.60 1.82
N GLY A 2 -3.16 -8.34 0.97
CA GLY A 2 -2.78 -8.56 -0.43
C GLY A 2 -3.54 -7.69 -1.42
N ASP A 3 -4.49 -6.88 -0.94
CA ASP A 3 -5.56 -6.35 -1.80
C ASP A 3 -5.50 -4.84 -2.03
N TYR A 4 -4.53 -4.13 -1.43
CA TYR A 4 -4.33 -2.72 -1.74
C TYR A 4 -3.31 -2.60 -2.86
N THR A 5 -3.70 -1.92 -3.93
CA THR A 5 -2.80 -1.59 -5.02
C THR A 5 -1.68 -0.68 -4.53
N PRO A 6 -0.50 -0.66 -5.19
CA PRO A 6 0.57 0.28 -4.84
C PRO A 6 0.09 1.73 -4.78
N LYS A 7 -0.83 2.12 -5.66
CA LYS A 7 -1.45 3.45 -5.67
C LYS A 7 -2.22 3.74 -4.39
N GLU A 8 -3.08 2.82 -3.96
CA GLU A 8 -3.82 2.97 -2.69
C GLU A 8 -2.88 3.03 -1.49
N ILE A 9 -1.79 2.26 -1.50
CA ILE A 9 -0.78 2.31 -0.42
C ILE A 9 -0.13 3.70 -0.36
N VAL A 10 0.26 4.26 -1.50
CA VAL A 10 0.83 5.62 -1.57
C VAL A 10 -0.18 6.65 -1.08
N ASP A 11 -1.42 6.60 -1.57
CA ASP A 11 -2.49 7.51 -1.16
C ASP A 11 -2.74 7.46 0.36
N MET A 12 -2.71 6.27 0.97
CA MET A 12 -2.83 6.09 2.42
C MET A 12 -1.66 6.73 3.18
N LEU A 13 -0.43 6.61 2.67
CA LEU A 13 0.76 7.18 3.32
C LEU A 13 0.80 8.71 3.18
N VAL A 14 0.32 9.26 2.06
CA VAL A 14 0.19 10.71 1.86
C VAL A 14 -0.82 11.29 2.85
N VAL A 15 -2.03 10.71 2.91
CA VAL A 15 -3.07 11.12 3.88
C VAL A 15 -2.57 10.99 5.32
N PHE A 16 -1.80 9.94 5.63
CA PHE A 16 -1.17 9.79 6.94
C PHE A 16 -0.18 10.92 7.28
N GLY A 17 0.59 11.39 6.29
CA GLY A 17 1.48 12.55 6.44
C GLY A 17 0.70 13.84 6.68
N GLU A 18 -0.40 14.07 5.97
CA GLU A 18 -1.29 15.22 6.15
C GLU A 18 -1.92 15.27 7.55
N CYS A 19 -2.19 14.11 8.16
CA CYS A 19 -2.72 14.01 9.51
C CYS A 19 -1.64 14.07 10.61
N PHE A 20 -0.43 14.55 10.31
CA PHE A 20 0.68 14.66 11.27
C PHE A 20 0.98 13.37 12.04
N GLY A 21 0.77 12.21 11.41
CA GLY A 21 1.01 10.91 12.03
C GLY A 21 -0.13 10.36 12.89
N ASN A 22 -1.31 10.99 12.89
CA ASN A 22 -2.50 10.46 13.55
C ASN A 22 -3.23 9.43 12.67
N TYR A 23 -3.18 8.16 13.09
CA TYR A 23 -3.73 7.04 12.32
C TYR A 23 -5.27 7.03 12.26
N CYS A 24 -5.96 7.53 13.28
CA CYS A 24 -7.42 7.57 13.30
C CYS A 24 -7.95 8.65 12.36
N GLU A 25 -7.35 9.84 12.43
CA GLU A 25 -7.64 10.94 11.49
C GLU A 25 -7.28 10.55 10.06
N ALA A 26 -6.14 9.89 9.84
CA ALA A 26 -5.76 9.41 8.51
C ALA A 26 -6.77 8.42 7.92
N ALA A 27 -7.30 7.49 8.72
CA ALA A 27 -8.33 6.55 8.25
C ALA A 27 -9.64 7.27 7.90
N ARG A 28 -10.03 8.26 8.70
CA ARG A 28 -11.23 9.08 8.46
C ARG A 28 -11.07 9.95 7.20
N LEU A 29 -9.93 10.63 7.07
CA LEU A 29 -9.61 11.48 5.94
C LEU A 29 -9.51 10.67 4.64
N TYR A 30 -8.91 9.48 4.69
CA TYR A 30 -8.84 8.58 3.54
C TYR A 30 -10.23 8.12 3.09
N ARG A 31 -11.13 7.78 4.02
CA ARG A 31 -12.53 7.45 3.71
C ARG A 31 -13.26 8.63 3.05
N ASN A 32 -13.05 9.84 3.55
CA ASN A 32 -13.69 11.04 3.01
C ASN A 32 -13.18 11.37 1.61
N ARG A 33 -11.87 11.22 1.37
CA ARG A 33 -11.25 11.52 0.07
C ARG A 33 -11.53 10.44 -0.99
N TYR A 34 -11.69 9.19 -0.57
CA TYR A 34 -11.93 8.05 -1.45
C TYR A 34 -13.15 7.24 -1.01
N PRO A 35 -14.38 7.77 -1.19
CA PRO A 35 -15.61 7.10 -0.74
C PRO A 35 -15.86 5.78 -1.50
N ASN A 36 -15.41 5.69 -2.76
CA ASN A 36 -15.64 4.51 -3.62
C ASN A 36 -14.57 3.42 -3.46
N ARG A 37 -13.62 3.58 -2.53
CA ARG A 37 -12.53 2.61 -2.33
C ARG A 37 -12.70 1.84 -1.04
N ARG A 38 -11.97 0.71 -0.93
CA ARG A 38 -11.91 -0.04 0.32
C ARG A 38 -11.35 0.85 1.43
N HIS A 39 -12.04 0.89 2.56
CA HIS A 39 -11.65 1.73 3.69
C HIS A 39 -10.69 0.99 4.62
N PRO A 40 -9.40 1.38 4.67
CA PRO A 40 -8.46 0.84 5.63
C PRO A 40 -8.82 1.32 7.04
N ASN A 41 -8.62 0.45 8.03
CA ASN A 41 -8.68 0.86 9.44
C ASN A 41 -7.31 1.45 9.88
N ASN A 42 -7.26 2.15 11.01
CA ASN A 42 -6.03 2.76 11.56
C ASN A 42 -4.84 1.77 11.65
N THR A 43 -5.13 0.51 11.99
CA THR A 43 -4.15 -0.57 12.12
C THR A 43 -3.56 -0.95 10.77
N VAL A 44 -4.32 -0.77 9.68
CA VAL A 44 -3.84 -1.03 8.33
C VAL A 44 -2.78 -0.03 7.94
N ILE A 45 -3.06 1.26 8.15
CA ILE A 45 -2.14 2.36 7.90
C ILE A 45 -0.86 2.21 8.74
N ARG A 46 -0.99 1.83 10.02
CA ARG A 46 0.17 1.55 10.89
C ARG A 46 1.06 0.43 10.35
N ARG A 47 0.48 -0.69 9.94
CA ARG A 47 1.24 -1.83 9.37
C ARG A 47 1.90 -1.46 8.04
N LEU A 48 1.23 -0.69 7.18
CA LEU A 48 1.81 -0.18 5.93
C LEU A 48 3.02 0.71 6.20
N LYS A 49 2.92 1.63 7.17
CA LYS A 49 4.05 2.47 7.59
C LYS A 49 5.23 1.67 8.10
N ILE A 50 5.00 0.61 8.90
CA ILE A 50 6.07 -0.27 9.39
C ILE A 50 6.76 -0.98 8.22
N ARG A 51 5.98 -1.57 7.30
CA ARG A 51 6.53 -2.23 6.11
C ARG A 51 7.27 -1.26 5.18
N ALA A 52 6.78 -0.03 5.04
CA ALA A 52 7.45 1.05 4.32
C ALA A 52 8.83 1.32 4.88
N LYS A 53 8.93 1.48 6.22
CA LYS A 53 10.21 1.65 6.91
C LYS A 53 11.16 0.47 6.75
N GLN A 54 10.62 -0.74 6.58
CA GLN A 54 11.38 -1.97 6.40
C GLN A 54 11.73 -2.26 4.93
N GLY A 55 11.34 -1.39 3.98
CA GLY A 55 11.59 -1.62 2.55
C GLY A 55 10.72 -2.73 1.93
N GLN A 56 9.66 -3.16 2.61
CA GLN A 56 8.83 -4.31 2.24
C GLN A 56 7.53 -3.93 1.51
N LEU A 57 7.51 -2.81 0.78
CA LEU A 57 6.33 -2.38 0.01
C LEU A 57 6.19 -3.07 -1.35
N THR A 58 7.27 -3.68 -1.85
CA THR A 58 7.27 -4.37 -3.14
C THR A 58 6.62 -5.74 -3.04
N ARG A 59 5.69 -6.01 -3.95
CA ARG A 59 5.35 -7.38 -4.34
C ARG A 59 6.59 -7.89 -5.08
N ARG A 60 7.20 -9.01 -4.65
CA ARG A 60 8.23 -9.69 -5.44
C ARG A 60 7.59 -10.04 -6.78
N HIS A 61 7.80 -9.18 -7.78
CA HIS A 61 7.49 -9.51 -9.15
C HIS A 61 8.54 -10.56 -9.50
N GLY A 62 8.19 -11.84 -9.34
CA GLY A 62 8.98 -12.90 -9.92
C GLY A 62 9.00 -12.63 -11.41
N LYS A 63 10.11 -12.08 -11.92
CA LYS A 63 10.42 -12.19 -13.33
C LYS A 63 10.35 -13.69 -13.62
N ARG A 64 9.37 -14.12 -14.40
CA ARG A 64 9.50 -15.36 -15.15
C ARG A 64 10.50 -15.02 -16.24
N ASP A 65 11.74 -15.39 -16.02
CA ASP A 65 12.72 -15.49 -17.09
C ASP A 65 12.15 -16.50 -18.10
N TYR A 66 11.63 -16.00 -19.22
CA TYR A 66 11.39 -16.83 -20.38
C TYR A 66 12.76 -17.21 -20.91
N ASN A 67 13.20 -18.43 -20.61
CA ASN A 67 14.39 -19.02 -21.22
C ASN A 67 14.03 -19.31 -22.69
N PHE A 68 14.71 -18.65 -23.62
CA PHE A 68 14.47 -18.76 -25.07
C PHE A 68 15.18 -19.99 -25.68
N ASP A 69 15.84 -20.82 -24.86
CA ASP A 69 16.73 -21.89 -25.33
C ASP A 69 16.05 -23.25 -25.61
N ASP A 70 14.72 -23.36 -25.57
CA ASP A 70 13.99 -24.59 -25.93
C ASP A 70 13.55 -24.60 -27.41
N VAL A 71 14.49 -24.32 -28.34
CA VAL A 71 14.32 -24.64 -29.77
C VAL A 71 15.64 -25.19 -30.32
N HIS A 72 15.82 -26.52 -30.23
CA HIS A 72 16.71 -27.26 -31.12
C HIS A 72 16.17 -28.66 -31.41
#